data_AF-A0A0L0T368-F1
#
_entry.id   AF-A0A0L0T368-F1
#
_cell.length_a   1.000
_cell.length_b   1.000
_cell.length_c   1.000
_cell.angle_alpha   90.00
_cell.angle_beta   90.00
_cell.angle_gamma   90.00
#
_symmetry.space_group_name_H-M   'P 1'
#
loop_
_entity.id
_entity.type
_entity.pdbx_description
1 polymer ?
#
loop_
_entity_poly.entity_id
_entity_poly.type
_entity_poly.pdbx_seq_one_letter_code
_entity_poly.pdbx_strand_id
1 'polypeptide(L)'
;MSMPAFQSTISPTSPEYLANHAAMSALVADLHTHLDAAASPGPDRHVATHISRGQLLARDRVSLVLDDDSPILELMPLAGLNQGDMTLGGSVIIALGLIKGTPCLVTVLKTLRAQEVARANRLPFVSLVQTAGANLTQQA
;
A
#
# COMPACT_ATOMS: atom_id res chain seq x y z
N MET A 1 -25.26 0.38 -29.86
CA MET A 1 -26.37 0.43 -28.88
C MET A 1 -26.05 1.52 -27.87
N SER A 2 -26.88 2.55 -27.74
CA SER A 2 -26.68 3.60 -26.71
C SER A 2 -27.18 3.05 -25.37
N MET A 3 -26.30 2.91 -24.38
CA MET A 3 -26.74 2.61 -23.01
C MET A 3 -27.51 3.81 -22.45
N PRO A 4 -28.65 3.59 -21.77
CA PRO A 4 -29.34 4.67 -21.10
C PRO A 4 -28.47 5.20 -19.94
N ALA A 5 -28.32 6.52 -19.87
CA ALA A 5 -27.61 7.16 -18.78
C ALA A 5 -28.38 6.99 -17.47
N PHE A 6 -27.69 6.63 -16.39
CA PHE A 6 -28.27 6.64 -15.05
C PHE A 6 -28.52 8.08 -14.61
N GLN A 7 -29.74 8.38 -14.17
CA GLN A 7 -30.07 9.67 -13.58
C GLN A 7 -30.08 9.55 -12.07
N SER A 8 -29.10 10.20 -11.42
CA SER A 8 -29.05 10.29 -9.97
C SER A 8 -30.23 11.12 -9.45
N THR A 9 -30.86 10.66 -8.39
CA THR A 9 -31.91 11.39 -7.67
C THR A 9 -31.36 12.19 -6.48
N ILE A 10 -30.05 12.11 -6.22
CA ILE A 10 -29.39 12.80 -5.11
C ILE A 10 -29.12 14.26 -5.48
N SER A 11 -29.48 15.18 -4.59
CA SER A 11 -29.12 16.59 -4.70
C SER A 11 -27.85 16.90 -3.90
N PRO A 12 -26.74 17.35 -4.53
CA PRO A 12 -25.49 17.68 -3.84
C PRO A 12 -25.55 18.89 -2.90
N THR A 13 -26.65 19.64 -2.91
CA THR A 13 -26.85 20.82 -2.06
C THR A 13 -27.84 20.57 -0.94
N SER A 14 -28.41 19.35 -0.84
CA SER A 14 -29.34 19.03 0.23
C SER A 14 -28.62 18.99 1.59
N PRO A 15 -29.29 19.35 2.70
CA PRO A 15 -28.69 19.25 4.03
C PRO A 15 -28.21 17.83 4.35
N GLU A 16 -28.94 16.81 3.92
CA GLU A 16 -28.58 15.39 4.11
C GLU A 16 -27.29 15.04 3.35
N TYR A 17 -27.17 15.45 2.08
CA TYR A 17 -25.95 15.22 1.31
C TYR A 17 -24.74 15.88 1.96
N LEU A 18 -24.88 17.13 2.40
CA LEU A 18 -23.81 17.88 3.03
C LEU A 18 -23.37 17.24 4.37
N ALA A 19 -24.31 16.73 5.16
CA ALA A 19 -24.02 16.00 6.39
C ALA A 19 -23.28 14.68 6.11
N ASN A 20 -23.75 13.89 5.14
CA ASN A 20 -23.11 12.64 4.73
C ASN A 20 -21.71 12.87 4.16
N HIS A 21 -21.55 13.91 3.33
CA HIS A 21 -20.27 14.32 2.77
C HIS A 21 -19.30 14.72 3.87
N ALA A 22 -19.73 15.52 4.86
CA ALA A 22 -18.89 15.93 5.98
C ALA A 22 -18.43 14.71 6.82
N ALA A 23 -19.35 13.79 7.13
CA ALA A 23 -19.04 12.57 7.88
C ALA A 23 -18.04 11.67 7.13
N MET A 24 -18.26 11.43 5.83
CA MET A 24 -17.35 10.64 5.01
C MET A 24 -15.99 11.32 4.84
N SER A 25 -15.96 12.64 4.67
CA SER A 25 -14.72 13.40 4.55
C SER A 25 -13.85 13.27 5.80
N ALA A 26 -14.46 13.25 6.99
CA ALA A 26 -13.73 13.02 8.23
C ALA A 26 -13.09 11.62 8.28
N LEU A 27 -13.79 10.58 7.83
CA LEU A 27 -13.24 9.22 7.75
C LEU A 27 -12.11 9.10 6.71
N VAL A 28 -12.24 9.79 5.57
CA VAL A 28 -11.19 9.83 4.55
C VAL A 28 -9.94 10.55 5.08
N ALA A 29 -10.10 11.63 5.83
CA ALA A 29 -8.98 12.34 6.46
C ALA A 29 -8.25 11.46 7.49
N ASP A 30 -9.01 10.71 8.31
CA ASP A 30 -8.45 9.75 9.26
C ASP A 30 -7.70 8.61 8.53
N LEU A 31 -8.30 8.08 7.46
CA LEU A 31 -7.66 7.10 6.58
C LEU A 31 -6.33 7.60 6.02
N HIS A 32 -6.29 8.83 5.50
CA HIS A 32 -5.05 9.43 4.98
C HIS A 32 -3.99 9.58 6.06
N THR A 33 -4.38 9.97 7.29
CA THR A 33 -3.45 10.06 8.42
C THR A 33 -2.77 8.70 8.69
N HIS A 34 -3.54 7.61 8.66
CA HIS A 34 -3.00 6.27 8.82
C HIS A 34 -2.13 5.81 7.64
N LEU A 35 -2.49 6.18 6.40
CA LEU A 35 -1.69 5.87 5.22
C LEU A 35 -0.36 6.62 5.23
N ASP A 36 -0.34 7.90 5.63
CA ASP A 36 0.88 8.68 5.78
C ASP A 36 1.80 8.08 6.84
N ALA A 37 1.23 7.62 7.96
CA ALA A 37 1.99 6.90 8.98
C ALA A 37 2.57 5.58 8.46
N ALA A 38 1.82 4.81 7.66
CA ALA A 38 2.29 3.58 7.01
C ALA A 38 3.33 3.84 5.90
N ALA A 39 3.33 5.03 5.31
CA ALA A 39 4.31 5.44 4.31
C ALA A 39 5.67 5.79 4.91
N SER A 40 5.73 6.04 6.22
CA SER A 40 6.95 6.40 6.93
C SER A 40 8.06 5.34 6.74
N PRO A 41 9.30 5.75 6.40
CA PRO A 41 10.44 4.83 6.30
C PRO A 41 10.94 4.34 7.68
N GLY A 42 10.29 4.76 8.77
CA GLY A 42 10.68 4.47 10.14
C GLY A 42 11.52 5.59 10.77
N PRO A 43 12.13 5.34 11.95
CA PRO A 43 12.83 6.39 12.68
C PRO A 43 14.10 6.86 11.97
N ASP A 44 14.36 8.18 11.99
CA ASP A 44 15.46 8.84 11.26
C ASP A 44 16.84 8.19 11.46
N ARG A 45 17.13 7.74 12.68
CA ARG A 45 18.40 7.04 12.98
C ARG A 45 18.58 5.79 12.12
N HIS A 46 17.52 4.99 11.96
CA HIS A 46 17.57 3.76 11.17
C HIS A 46 17.64 4.07 9.68
N VAL A 47 16.88 5.07 9.22
CA VAL A 47 16.91 5.58 7.84
C VAL A 47 18.32 6.05 7.47
N ALA A 48 18.94 6.90 8.30
CA ALA A 48 20.29 7.40 8.08
C ALA A 48 21.34 6.27 8.07
N THR A 49 21.21 5.29 8.97
CA THR A 49 22.11 4.12 9.00
C THR A 49 21.95 3.25 7.75
N HIS A 50 20.73 3.11 7.24
CA HIS A 50 20.45 2.34 6.02
C HIS A 50 21.05 3.04 4.79
N ILE A 51 20.84 4.35 4.67
CA ILE A 51 21.38 5.18 3.58
C ILE A 51 22.92 5.24 3.64
N SER A 52 23.53 5.34 4.83
CA SER A 52 24.99 5.41 4.97
C SER A 52 25.71 4.14 4.53
N ARG A 53 24.98 3.01 4.42
CA ARG A 53 25.46 1.75 3.83
C ARG A 53 25.33 1.70 2.30
N GLY A 54 24.94 2.80 1.66
CA GLY A 54 24.69 2.88 0.22
C GLY A 54 23.42 2.16 -0.22
N GLN A 55 22.45 1.93 0.69
CA GLN A 55 21.21 1.22 0.39
C GLN A 55 20.05 2.18 0.12
N LEU A 56 19.27 1.87 -0.91
CA LEU A 56 17.98 2.52 -1.19
C LEU A 56 16.92 2.12 -0.15
N LEU A 57 15.99 3.02 0.19
CA LEU A 57 14.86 2.68 1.04
C LEU A 57 13.91 1.71 0.32
N ALA A 58 13.06 1.03 1.10
CA ALA A 58 12.18 0.00 0.55
C ALA A 58 11.21 0.55 -0.51
N ARG A 59 10.59 1.72 -0.25
CA ARG A 59 9.72 2.41 -1.21
C ARG A 59 10.48 2.92 -2.43
N ASP A 60 11.68 3.47 -2.26
CA ASP A 60 12.53 3.93 -3.38
C ASP A 60 12.85 2.78 -4.34
N ARG A 61 13.13 1.58 -3.82
CA ARG A 61 13.39 0.40 -4.66
C ARG A 61 12.16 -0.01 -5.46
N VAL A 62 10.97 0.04 -4.85
CA VAL A 62 9.72 -0.25 -5.56
C VAL A 62 9.52 0.77 -6.68
N SER A 63 9.64 2.07 -6.37
CA SER A 63 9.51 3.14 -7.37
C SER A 63 10.50 3.00 -8.53
N LEU A 64 11.75 2.64 -8.26
CA LEU A 64 12.79 2.46 -9.29
C LEU A 64 12.61 1.21 -10.16
N VAL A 65 11.90 0.20 -9.67
CA VAL A 65 11.62 -1.03 -10.43
C VAL A 65 10.45 -0.84 -11.40
N LEU A 66 9.49 0.00 -11.02
CA LEU A 66 8.34 0.31 -11.84
C LEU A 66 8.71 1.24 -13.00
N ASP A 67 7.91 1.21 -14.05
CA ASP A 67 8.03 2.18 -15.13
C ASP A 67 7.72 3.60 -14.62
N ASP A 68 8.37 4.60 -15.23
CA ASP A 68 8.05 6.01 -14.98
C ASP A 68 6.55 6.26 -15.24
N ASP A 69 5.92 7.04 -14.35
CA ASP A 69 4.49 7.33 -14.35
C ASP A 69 3.56 6.09 -14.29
N SER A 70 4.09 4.92 -13.91
CA SER A 70 3.26 3.74 -13.70
C SER A 70 2.16 4.05 -12.68
N PRO A 71 0.89 3.67 -12.94
CA PRO A 71 -0.10 3.64 -11.88
C PRO A 71 0.36 2.65 -10.80
N ILE A 72 0.15 3.01 -9.53
CA ILE A 72 0.51 2.17 -8.38
C ILE A 72 -0.74 1.93 -7.55
N LEU A 73 -0.99 0.65 -7.24
CA LEU A 73 -1.95 0.22 -6.24
C LEU A 73 -1.21 -0.52 -5.12
N GLU A 74 -1.10 0.12 -3.95
CA GLU A 74 -0.54 -0.52 -2.76
C GLU A 74 -1.59 -1.40 -2.06
N LEU A 75 -1.19 -2.61 -1.67
CA LEU A 75 -2.07 -3.58 -1.03
C LEU A 75 -1.79 -3.68 0.46
N MET A 76 -2.87 -3.58 1.25
CA MET A 76 -2.86 -3.75 2.71
C MET A 76 -1.88 -2.83 3.47
N PRO A 77 -1.75 -1.54 3.14
CA PRO A 77 -0.82 -0.63 3.82
C PRO A 77 -1.10 -0.49 5.32
N LEU A 78 -2.34 -0.76 5.75
CA LEU A 78 -2.78 -0.65 7.14
C LEU A 78 -2.80 -1.99 7.89
N ALA A 79 -2.17 -3.04 7.36
CA ALA A 79 -2.02 -4.30 8.08
C ALA A 79 -1.38 -4.05 9.46
N GLY A 80 -2.01 -4.51 10.53
CA GLY A 80 -1.51 -4.30 11.90
C GLY A 80 -1.86 -2.96 12.53
N LEU A 81 -2.69 -2.14 11.86
CA LEU A 81 -3.25 -0.96 12.50
C LEU A 81 -3.97 -1.34 13.80
N ASN A 82 -3.64 -0.64 14.89
CA ASN A 82 -4.14 -0.87 16.24
C ASN A 82 -3.83 -2.28 16.81
N GLN A 83 -2.83 -2.98 16.27
CA GLN A 83 -2.29 -4.21 16.84
C GLN A 83 -0.96 -3.90 17.52
N GLY A 84 -0.91 -4.02 18.85
CA GLY A 84 0.24 -3.57 19.65
C GLY A 84 1.53 -4.36 19.43
N ASP A 85 1.45 -5.53 18.81
CA ASP A 85 2.56 -6.45 18.56
C ASP A 85 3.01 -6.50 17.08
N MET A 86 2.38 -5.70 16.20
CA MET A 86 2.71 -5.66 14.78
C MET A 86 3.01 -4.24 14.31
N THR A 87 4.04 -4.10 13.48
CA THR A 87 4.32 -2.82 12.82
C THR A 87 3.23 -2.53 11.79
N LEU A 88 2.81 -1.27 11.69
CA LEU A 88 1.87 -0.83 10.65
C LEU A 88 2.40 -1.19 9.25
N GLY A 89 1.53 -1.73 8.39
CA GLY A 89 1.89 -2.32 7.09
C GLY A 89 2.54 -3.71 7.20
N GLY A 90 2.64 -4.30 8.40
CA GLY A 90 3.26 -5.60 8.62
C GLY A 90 4.75 -5.65 8.26
N SER A 91 5.43 -4.49 8.21
CA SER A 91 6.80 -4.33 7.70
C SER A 91 6.98 -4.80 6.24
N VAL A 92 5.91 -4.74 5.43
CA VAL A 92 5.93 -5.09 4.00
C VAL A 92 5.31 -3.99 3.17
N ILE A 93 5.86 -3.79 1.98
CA ILE A 93 5.25 -3.00 0.91
C ILE A 93 4.88 -3.98 -0.20
N ILE A 94 3.62 -3.96 -0.62
CA ILE A 94 3.10 -4.76 -1.74
C ILE A 94 2.48 -3.77 -2.73
N ALA A 95 3.06 -3.67 -3.92
CA ALA A 95 2.63 -2.72 -4.95
C ALA A 95 2.30 -3.45 -6.25
N LEU A 96 1.14 -3.15 -6.83
CA LEU A 96 0.81 -3.50 -8.19
C LEU A 96 1.13 -2.30 -9.09
N GLY A 97 1.96 -2.51 -10.10
CA GLY A 97 2.33 -1.48 -11.08
C GLY A 97 2.84 -2.12 -12.37
N LEU A 98 3.36 -1.30 -13.28
CA LEU A 98 3.90 -1.72 -14.57
C LEU A 98 5.42 -1.86 -14.49
N ILE A 99 5.94 -2.94 -15.07
CA ILE A 99 7.36 -3.13 -15.36
C ILE A 99 7.47 -3.48 -16.84
N LYS A 100 8.11 -2.61 -17.62
CA LYS A 100 8.16 -2.70 -19.09
C LYS A 100 6.77 -2.91 -19.71
N GLY A 101 5.79 -2.13 -19.25
CA GLY A 101 4.39 -2.19 -19.69
C GLY A 101 3.61 -3.41 -19.19
N THR A 102 4.22 -4.29 -18.40
CA THR A 102 3.58 -5.50 -17.89
C THR A 102 3.10 -5.29 -16.46
N PRO A 103 1.81 -5.53 -16.14
CA PRO A 103 1.31 -5.49 -14.77
C PRO A 103 1.99 -6.54 -13.91
N CYS A 104 2.75 -6.09 -12.91
CA CYS A 104 3.54 -6.92 -12.01
C CYS A 104 3.16 -6.61 -10.55
N LEU A 105 3.15 -7.65 -9.73
CA LEU A 105 3.04 -7.48 -8.28
C LEU A 105 4.44 -7.49 -7.68
N VAL A 106 4.83 -6.38 -7.05
CA VAL A 106 6.14 -6.16 -6.43
C VAL A 106 6.00 -6.20 -4.92
N THR A 107 6.91 -6.88 -4.23
CA THR A 107 6.97 -6.91 -2.75
C THR A 107 8.38 -6.81 -2.23
N VAL A 108 8.58 -6.31 -1.00
CA VAL A 108 9.88 -6.29 -0.30
C VAL A 108 10.06 -7.44 0.70
N LEU A 109 9.00 -8.21 0.95
CA LEU A 109 9.01 -9.39 1.81
C LEU A 109 8.12 -10.50 1.24
N LYS A 110 8.39 -11.75 1.61
CA LYS A 110 7.57 -12.89 1.19
C LYS A 110 6.26 -12.91 1.99
N THR A 111 5.12 -12.66 1.31
CA THR A 111 3.80 -12.70 1.94
C THR A 111 2.85 -13.61 1.18
N LEU A 112 2.13 -14.48 1.90
CA LEU A 112 1.19 -15.43 1.29
C LEU A 112 0.05 -14.72 0.57
N ARG A 113 -0.48 -13.64 1.17
CA ARG A 113 -1.60 -12.91 0.57
C ARG A 113 -1.23 -12.26 -0.77
N ALA A 114 -0.03 -11.73 -0.92
CA ALA A 114 0.43 -11.19 -2.21
C ALA A 114 0.59 -12.32 -3.25
N GLN A 115 1.12 -13.48 -2.84
CA GLN A 115 1.26 -14.64 -3.72
C GLN A 115 -0.10 -15.17 -4.20
N GLU A 116 -1.11 -15.19 -3.34
CA GLU A 116 -2.48 -15.55 -3.72
C GLU A 116 -3.04 -14.59 -4.76
N VAL A 117 -2.89 -13.28 -4.54
CA VAL A 117 -3.34 -12.25 -5.50
C VAL A 117 -2.64 -12.40 -6.84
N ALA A 118 -1.31 -12.57 -6.84
CA ALA A 118 -0.54 -12.77 -8.06
C ALA A 118 -0.96 -14.04 -8.80
N ARG A 119 -1.13 -15.15 -8.08
CA ARG A 119 -1.55 -16.43 -8.66
C ARG A 119 -2.96 -16.35 -9.26
N ALA A 120 -3.91 -15.75 -8.55
CA ALA A 120 -5.29 -15.62 -9.00
C ALA A 120 -5.42 -14.76 -10.26
N ASN A 121 -4.59 -13.71 -10.37
CA ASN A 121 -4.63 -12.76 -11.48
C ASN A 121 -3.56 -13.03 -12.55
N ARG A 122 -2.77 -14.10 -12.41
CA ARG A 122 -1.64 -14.46 -13.30
C ARG A 122 -0.63 -13.32 -13.49
N LEU A 123 -0.35 -12.59 -12.41
CA LEU A 123 0.61 -11.50 -12.41
C LEU A 123 2.02 -12.06 -12.18
N PRO A 124 3.03 -11.64 -12.96
CA PRO A 124 4.43 -11.81 -12.59
C PRO A 124 4.69 -11.26 -11.18
N PHE A 125 5.43 -12.02 -10.38
CA PHE A 125 5.69 -11.71 -8.98
C PHE A 125 7.16 -11.36 -8.78
N VAL A 126 7.45 -10.12 -8.42
CA VAL A 126 8.80 -9.60 -8.19
C VAL A 126 9.00 -9.38 -6.69
N SER A 127 10.05 -9.96 -6.13
CA SER A 127 10.33 -9.91 -4.69
C SER A 127 11.71 -9.32 -4.41
N LEU A 128 11.74 -8.12 -3.82
CA LEU A 128 12.92 -7.36 -3.42
C LEU A 128 13.31 -7.72 -1.98
N VAL A 129 13.67 -8.99 -1.77
CA VAL A 129 13.84 -9.57 -0.43
C VAL A 129 14.98 -8.89 0.34
N GLN A 130 14.65 -8.25 1.46
CA GLN A 130 15.61 -7.84 2.49
C GLN A 130 14.98 -8.04 3.88
N THR A 131 15.20 -9.22 4.47
CA THR A 131 14.71 -9.57 5.80
C THR A 131 15.82 -10.17 6.66
N ALA A 132 15.77 -9.90 7.97
CA ALA A 132 16.69 -10.46 8.96
C ALA A 132 16.22 -11.80 9.56
N GLY A 133 15.03 -12.27 9.21
CA GLY A 133 14.41 -13.48 9.78
C GLY A 133 12.99 -13.24 10.28
N ALA A 134 12.47 -14.17 11.08
CA ALA A 134 11.18 -14.04 11.75
C ALA A 134 11.36 -13.48 13.17
N ASN A 135 10.29 -12.93 13.73
CA ASN A 135 10.28 -12.53 15.14
C ASN A 135 10.32 -13.79 16.04
N LEU A 136 11.43 -14.01 16.73
CA LEU A 136 11.66 -15.22 17.53
C LEU A 136 10.63 -15.40 18.65
N THR A 137 10.08 -14.32 19.21
CA THR A 137 9.05 -14.43 20.26
C THR A 137 7.70 -14.92 19.73
N GLN A 138 7.50 -14.84 18.41
CA GLN A 138 6.30 -15.27 17.70
C GLN A 138 6.55 -16.54 16.88
N GLN A 139 7.75 -17.12 16.95
CA GLN A 139 8.14 -18.32 16.21
C GLN A 139 7.90 -19.57 17.08
N ALA A 140 6.75 -20.22 16.90
CA ALA A 140 6.39 -21.51 17.48
C ALA A 140 6.29 -22.58 16.39
#